data_AF-X1B7F2-F1
#
_entry.id   AF-X1B7F2-F1
#
_cell.length_a   1.000
_cell.length_b   1.000
_cell.length_c   1.000
_cell.angle_alpha   90.00
_cell.angle_beta   90.00
_cell.angle_gamma   90.00
#
_symmetry.space_group_name_H-M   'P 1'
#
loop_
_entity.id
_entity.type
_entity.pdbx_description
1 polymer ?
#
loop_
_entity_poly.entity_id
_entity_poly.type
_entity_poly.pdbx_seq_one_letter_code
_entity_poly.pdbx_strand_id
1 'polypeptide(L)'
;MSINSNNIKQGTIIKGPNWPEPVEIKLIEEAGNYIHLVGATTNTRQHIDQLISKEEFSQFELDQFQTNFTEESWKVFLALETTRYRYASMYDPLIAMNTSKIDPLPHQIEAVYEYILKKPRIRFMIADDPGAGKTIMAGLLIKELKIRSLVKRILIVAPGHLKDQWRRELKDRFEEIFIPVGRQYIDSLFGQNVWMRENQIITSIDFAKREDVLPSIAAAHFDMIIVDEAHKMSAYRYGEKIDKTSRYKLV
;
A
#
# COMPACT_ATOMS: atom_id res chain seq x y z
N MET A 1 -7.48 -39.25 -17.39
CA MET A 1 -7.08 -40.51 -16.72
C MET A 1 -7.44 -40.36 -15.26
N SER A 2 -8.26 -41.25 -14.70
CA SER A 2 -8.62 -41.22 -13.28
C SER A 2 -7.37 -41.32 -12.41
N ILE A 3 -7.26 -40.42 -11.44
CA ILE A 3 -6.10 -40.30 -10.56
C ILE A 3 -6.15 -41.37 -9.47
N ASN A 4 -4.99 -41.94 -9.14
CA ASN A 4 -4.82 -42.79 -7.97
C ASN A 4 -3.76 -42.17 -7.06
N SER A 5 -3.98 -42.18 -5.74
CA SER A 5 -3.14 -41.52 -4.72
C SER A 5 -1.67 -41.95 -4.79
N ASN A 6 -1.41 -43.20 -5.15
CA ASN A 6 -0.05 -43.74 -5.30
C ASN A 6 0.77 -43.17 -6.47
N ASN A 7 0.14 -42.49 -7.43
CA ASN A 7 0.83 -41.94 -8.61
C ASN A 7 1.10 -40.43 -8.52
N ILE A 8 0.67 -39.78 -7.45
CA ILE A 8 0.88 -38.34 -7.26
C ILE A 8 2.06 -38.10 -6.34
N LYS A 9 2.98 -37.25 -6.81
CA LYS A 9 4.10 -36.77 -6.02
C LYS A 9 3.91 -35.29 -5.67
N GLN A 10 4.60 -34.85 -4.63
CA GLN A 10 4.80 -33.43 -4.36
C GLN A 10 5.27 -32.70 -5.63
N GLY A 11 4.66 -31.56 -5.94
CA GLY A 11 4.87 -30.77 -7.16
C GLY A 11 3.92 -31.09 -8.31
N THR A 12 3.04 -32.09 -8.17
CA THR A 12 2.02 -32.38 -9.19
C THR A 12 0.90 -31.33 -9.14
N ILE A 13 0.46 -30.84 -10.30
CA ILE A 13 -0.69 -29.94 -10.41
C ILE A 13 -1.93 -30.78 -10.72
N ILE A 14 -2.97 -30.61 -9.91
CA ILE A 14 -4.26 -31.27 -10.10
C ILE A 14 -5.37 -30.24 -10.19
N LYS A 15 -6.42 -30.58 -10.94
CA LYS A 15 -7.64 -29.80 -11.04
C LYS A 15 -8.77 -30.57 -10.37
N GLY A 16 -9.44 -29.93 -9.42
CA GLY A 16 -10.58 -30.47 -8.70
C GLY A 16 -11.88 -29.78 -9.07
N PRO A 17 -13.03 -30.47 -8.97
CA PRO A 17 -14.34 -29.88 -9.25
C PRO A 17 -14.70 -28.73 -8.29
N ASN A 18 -14.18 -28.77 -7.06
CA ASN A 18 -14.49 -27.81 -6.00
C ASN A 18 -13.47 -26.67 -5.88
N TRP A 19 -12.49 -26.59 -6.80
CA TRP A 19 -11.47 -25.55 -6.79
C TRP A 19 -11.61 -24.62 -7.99
N PRO A 20 -11.52 -23.29 -7.79
CA PRO A 20 -11.67 -22.31 -8.87
C PRO A 20 -10.48 -22.32 -9.84
N GLU A 21 -9.34 -22.86 -9.42
CA GLU A 21 -8.11 -22.94 -10.19
C GLU A 21 -7.31 -24.20 -9.83
N PRO A 22 -6.39 -24.66 -10.71
CA PRO A 22 -5.54 -25.80 -10.43
C PRO A 22 -4.66 -25.59 -9.20
N VAL A 23 -4.30 -26.70 -8.53
CA VAL A 23 -3.57 -26.69 -7.26
C VAL A 23 -2.29 -27.48 -7.40
N GLU A 24 -1.17 -26.84 -7.06
CA GLU A 24 0.13 -27.47 -6.89
C GLU A 24 0.18 -28.19 -5.54
N ILE A 25 0.28 -29.51 -5.56
CA ILE A 25 0.32 -30.34 -4.34
C ILE A 25 1.68 -30.17 -3.66
N LYS A 26 1.66 -29.71 -2.42
CA LYS A 26 2.84 -29.63 -1.56
C LYS A 26 2.98 -30.83 -0.64
N LEU A 27 1.87 -31.44 -0.22
CA LEU A 27 1.86 -32.64 0.61
C LEU A 27 0.59 -33.43 0.34
N ILE A 28 0.72 -34.75 0.30
CA ILE A 28 -0.38 -35.69 0.14
C ILE A 28 -0.14 -36.88 1.07
N GLU A 29 -1.10 -37.15 1.95
CA GLU A 29 -1.02 -38.24 2.92
C GLU A 29 -2.32 -39.05 2.91
N GLU A 30 -2.23 -40.37 2.96
CA GLU A 30 -3.41 -41.22 3.10
C GLU A 30 -3.80 -41.37 4.58
N ALA A 31 -5.03 -40.96 4.90
CA ALA A 31 -5.64 -41.08 6.21
C ALA A 31 -6.86 -42.01 6.14
N GLY A 32 -6.62 -43.31 5.95
CA GLY A 32 -7.67 -44.34 5.84
C GLY A 32 -8.52 -44.18 4.58
N ASN A 33 -9.77 -43.73 4.76
CA ASN A 33 -10.71 -43.46 3.66
C ASN A 33 -10.59 -42.04 3.08
N TYR A 34 -9.75 -41.21 3.70
CA TYR A 34 -9.51 -39.83 3.27
C TYR A 34 -8.06 -39.67 2.80
N ILE A 35 -7.85 -38.63 2.00
CA ILE A 35 -6.57 -38.15 1.55
C ILE A 35 -6.44 -36.73 2.11
N HIS A 36 -5.42 -36.51 2.93
CA HIS A 36 -5.04 -35.18 3.36
C HIS A 36 -4.20 -34.54 2.26
N LEU A 37 -4.65 -33.39 1.77
CA LEU A 37 -4.00 -32.66 0.70
C LEU A 37 -3.69 -31.23 1.13
N VAL A 38 -2.41 -30.88 1.06
CA VAL A 38 -1.92 -29.52 1.28
C VAL A 38 -1.29 -29.04 -0.02
N GLY A 39 -1.64 -27.83 -0.44
CA GLY A 39 -1.18 -27.26 -1.70
C GLY A 39 -1.30 -25.76 -1.75
N ALA A 40 -0.93 -25.20 -2.91
CA ALA A 40 -1.22 -23.82 -3.23
C ALA A 40 -1.81 -23.74 -4.64
N THR A 41 -2.77 -22.86 -4.84
CA THR A 41 -3.30 -22.62 -6.18
C THR A 41 -2.25 -22.01 -7.11
N THR A 42 -2.36 -22.29 -8.42
CA THR A 42 -1.33 -21.93 -9.39
C THR A 42 -1.23 -20.43 -9.66
N ASN A 43 -2.35 -19.70 -9.75
CA ASN A 43 -2.32 -18.26 -10.07
C ASN A 43 -2.35 -17.40 -8.81
N THR A 44 -3.31 -17.61 -7.91
CA THR A 44 -3.44 -16.74 -6.73
C THR A 44 -2.49 -17.11 -5.58
N ARG A 45 -1.83 -18.27 -5.67
CA ARG A 45 -0.96 -18.82 -4.60
C ARG A 45 -1.69 -18.97 -3.26
N GLN A 46 -3.00 -19.15 -3.28
CA GLN A 46 -3.82 -19.37 -2.09
C GLN A 46 -3.52 -20.75 -1.50
N HIS A 47 -3.29 -20.80 -0.19
CA HIS A 47 -3.05 -22.04 0.53
C HIS A 47 -4.32 -22.89 0.63
N ILE A 48 -4.19 -24.18 0.36
CA ILE A 48 -5.25 -25.19 0.48
C ILE A 48 -4.77 -26.27 1.42
N ASP A 49 -5.61 -26.61 2.40
CA ASP A 49 -5.39 -27.66 3.38
C ASP A 49 -6.74 -28.33 3.66
N GLN A 50 -6.94 -29.52 3.09
CA GLN A 50 -8.25 -30.20 3.07
C GLN A 50 -8.10 -31.72 3.19
N LEU A 51 -9.08 -32.34 3.86
CA LEU A 51 -9.27 -33.79 3.86
C LEU A 51 -10.34 -34.13 2.82
N ILE A 52 -9.96 -34.91 1.81
CA ILE A 52 -10.79 -35.26 0.65
C ILE A 52 -11.06 -36.76 0.70
N SER A 53 -12.29 -37.20 0.42
CA SER A 53 -12.59 -38.64 0.37
C SER A 53 -11.91 -39.30 -0.85
N LYS A 54 -11.59 -40.59 -0.77
CA LYS A 54 -11.03 -41.33 -1.92
C LYS A 54 -11.96 -41.32 -3.15
N GLU A 55 -13.27 -41.30 -2.93
CA GLU A 55 -14.28 -41.18 -3.99
C GLU A 55 -14.22 -39.83 -4.69
N GLU A 56 -14.17 -38.74 -3.92
CA GLU A 56 -14.05 -37.39 -4.46
C GLU A 56 -12.70 -37.19 -5.15
N PHE A 57 -11.61 -37.73 -4.60
CA PHE A 57 -10.27 -37.67 -5.19
C PHE A 57 -10.19 -38.32 -6.58
N SER A 58 -11.00 -39.35 -6.83
CA SER A 58 -11.05 -40.01 -8.14
C SER A 58 -11.57 -39.11 -9.28
N GLN A 59 -12.28 -38.03 -8.93
CA GLN A 59 -12.81 -37.02 -9.87
C GLN A 59 -11.79 -35.95 -10.25
N PHE A 60 -10.62 -35.93 -9.61
CA PHE A 60 -9.57 -34.96 -9.92
C PHE A 60 -8.84 -35.39 -11.19
N GLU A 61 -8.36 -34.39 -11.94
CA GLU A 61 -7.62 -34.59 -13.17
C GLU A 61 -6.20 -34.01 -13.05
N LEU A 62 -5.22 -34.72 -13.61
CA LEU A 62 -3.85 -34.22 -13.67
C LEU A 62 -3.85 -33.06 -14.66
N ASP A 63 -3.51 -31.87 -14.18
CA ASP A 63 -3.27 -30.74 -15.06
C ASP A 63 -1.84 -30.88 -15.57
N GLN A 64 -1.66 -31.72 -16.58
CA GLN A 64 -0.41 -31.79 -17.31
C GLN A 64 -0.25 -30.47 -18.06
N PHE A 65 0.55 -29.57 -17.49
CA PHE A 65 1.05 -28.39 -18.17
C PHE A 65 1.88 -28.83 -19.38
N GLN A 66 1.22 -29.09 -20.51
CA GLN A 66 1.87 -29.04 -21.80
C GLN A 66 2.03 -27.55 -22.12
N THR A 67 3.23 -27.03 -21.90
CA THR A 67 3.65 -25.78 -22.53
C THR A 67 3.67 -26.03 -24.04
N ASN A 68 2.53 -25.82 -24.69
CA ASN A 68 2.41 -26.05 -26.13
C ASN A 68 3.23 -25.05 -26.95
N PHE A 69 3.78 -23.99 -26.33
CA PHE A 69 4.56 -22.93 -26.99
C PHE A 69 3.90 -22.42 -28.28
N THR A 70 2.56 -22.49 -28.34
CA THR A 70 1.75 -22.18 -29.53
C THR A 70 1.46 -20.69 -29.68
N GLU A 71 1.84 -19.88 -28.70
CA GLU A 71 1.63 -18.44 -28.76
C GLU A 71 2.54 -17.77 -29.79
N GLU A 72 2.07 -16.64 -30.32
CA GLU A 72 2.82 -15.86 -31.29
C GLU A 72 4.10 -15.29 -30.66
N SER A 73 5.23 -15.40 -31.35
CA SER A 73 6.55 -15.02 -30.83
C SER A 73 6.62 -13.58 -30.30
N TRP A 74 5.87 -12.65 -30.91
CA TRP A 74 5.85 -11.25 -30.48
C TRP A 74 5.16 -11.05 -29.13
N LYS A 75 4.17 -11.89 -28.75
CA LYS A 75 3.54 -11.84 -27.43
C LYS A 75 4.49 -12.34 -26.35
N VAL A 76 5.24 -13.39 -26.65
CA VAL A 76 6.29 -13.92 -25.75
C VAL A 76 7.37 -12.86 -25.54
N PHE A 77 7.84 -12.23 -26.62
CA PHE A 77 8.77 -11.10 -26.55
C PHE A 77 8.21 -9.97 -25.69
N LEU A 78 6.97 -9.56 -25.90
CA LEU A 78 6.33 -8.49 -25.14
C LEU A 78 6.20 -8.83 -23.65
N ALA A 79 5.86 -10.08 -23.32
CA ALA A 79 5.77 -10.55 -21.94
C ALA A 79 7.14 -10.53 -21.24
N LEU A 80 8.20 -10.95 -21.93
CA LEU A 80 9.57 -10.90 -21.43
C LEU A 80 10.05 -9.46 -21.22
N GLU A 81 9.84 -8.58 -22.20
CA GLU A 81 10.21 -7.17 -22.09
C GLU A 81 9.43 -6.48 -20.97
N THR A 82 8.11 -6.71 -20.88
CA THR A 82 7.28 -6.20 -19.77
C THR A 82 7.82 -6.66 -18.42
N THR A 83 8.20 -7.93 -18.32
CA THR A 83 8.78 -8.50 -17.10
C THR A 83 10.13 -7.86 -16.77
N ARG A 84 10.98 -7.65 -17.78
CA ARG A 84 12.28 -6.97 -17.65
C ARG A 84 12.11 -5.54 -17.17
N TYR A 85 11.22 -4.75 -17.76
CA TYR A 85 10.94 -3.37 -17.33
C TYR A 85 10.37 -3.31 -15.92
N ARG A 86 9.43 -4.21 -15.58
CA ARG A 86 8.84 -4.29 -14.24
C ARG A 86 9.89 -4.57 -13.17
N TYR A 87 10.87 -5.43 -13.44
CA TYR A 87 11.94 -5.72 -12.49
C TYR A 87 13.05 -4.67 -12.52
N ALA A 88 13.38 -4.10 -13.68
CA ALA A 88 14.37 -3.04 -13.79
C ALA A 88 13.95 -1.81 -12.97
N SER A 89 12.66 -1.45 -12.99
CA SER A 89 12.16 -0.36 -12.16
C SER A 89 12.22 -0.67 -10.67
N MET A 90 12.06 -1.92 -10.22
CA MET A 90 12.13 -2.28 -8.79
C MET A 90 13.49 -1.98 -8.15
N TYR A 91 14.58 -1.92 -8.92
CA TYR A 91 15.92 -1.66 -8.42
C TYR A 91 16.40 -0.22 -8.62
N ASP A 92 15.61 0.62 -9.29
CA ASP A 92 15.94 2.03 -9.42
C ASP A 92 15.82 2.70 -8.03
N PRO A 93 16.90 3.28 -7.48
CA PRO A 93 16.84 3.94 -6.18
C PRO A 93 16.01 5.24 -6.20
N LEU A 94 15.74 5.80 -7.38
CA LEU A 94 15.12 7.12 -7.59
C LEU A 94 13.83 7.04 -8.43
N ILE A 95 13.07 5.93 -8.37
CA ILE A 95 11.86 5.73 -9.20
C ILE A 95 10.87 6.88 -9.05
N ALA A 96 10.62 7.36 -7.82
CA ALA A 96 9.66 8.43 -7.62
C ALA A 96 10.09 9.74 -8.29
N MET A 97 11.40 10.04 -8.32
CA MET A 97 11.92 11.19 -9.06
C MET A 97 11.68 11.01 -10.57
N ASN A 98 12.07 9.86 -11.13
CA ASN A 98 11.97 9.58 -12.57
C ASN A 98 10.52 9.51 -13.09
N THR A 99 9.56 9.20 -12.21
CA THR A 99 8.13 9.09 -12.55
C THR A 99 7.30 10.31 -12.12
N SER A 100 7.94 11.37 -11.61
CA SER A 100 7.28 12.61 -11.21
C SER A 100 7.57 13.75 -12.17
N LYS A 101 6.65 14.71 -12.26
CA LYS A 101 6.76 15.90 -13.12
C LYS A 101 7.42 17.04 -12.35
N ILE A 102 8.65 16.81 -11.90
CA ILE A 102 9.45 17.74 -11.11
C ILE A 102 10.90 17.76 -11.59
N ASP A 103 11.61 18.83 -11.23
CA ASP A 103 13.06 18.93 -11.30
C ASP A 103 13.57 19.24 -9.88
N PRO A 104 13.80 18.22 -9.04
CA PRO A 104 14.17 18.42 -7.65
C PRO A 104 15.60 18.92 -7.52
N LEU A 105 15.83 19.85 -6.60
CA LEU A 105 17.16 20.37 -6.32
C LEU A 105 18.04 19.31 -5.63
N PRO A 106 19.37 19.33 -5.80
CA PRO A 106 20.26 18.32 -5.22
C PRO A 106 20.06 18.09 -3.72
N HIS A 107 19.87 19.16 -2.94
CA HIS A 107 19.64 19.05 -1.49
C HIS A 107 18.31 18.36 -1.15
N GLN A 108 17.29 18.48 -2.00
CA GLN A 108 15.99 17.80 -1.82
C GLN A 108 16.13 16.30 -2.04
N ILE A 109 16.91 15.91 -3.06
CA ILE A 109 17.23 14.52 -3.34
C ILE A 109 18.02 13.94 -2.17
N GLU A 110 19.07 14.62 -1.73
CA GLU A 110 19.90 14.18 -0.60
C GLU A 110 19.04 14.01 0.67
N ALA A 111 18.22 15.01 1.02
CA ALA A 111 17.31 14.96 2.17
C ALA A 111 16.41 13.71 2.15
N VAL A 112 15.76 13.43 1.03
CA VAL A 112 14.80 12.32 0.92
C VAL A 112 15.51 10.97 0.85
N TYR A 113 16.44 10.80 -0.07
CA TYR A 113 17.02 9.50 -0.43
C TYR A 113 18.21 9.10 0.44
N GLU A 114 19.06 10.06 0.82
CA GLU A 114 20.25 9.76 1.62
C GLU A 114 19.99 9.79 3.12
N TYR A 115 19.00 10.56 3.59
CA TYR A 115 18.72 10.69 5.03
C TYR A 115 17.37 10.10 5.47
N ILE A 116 16.25 10.51 4.86
CA ILE A 116 14.92 10.14 5.35
C ILE A 116 14.64 8.64 5.11
N LEU A 117 14.81 8.18 3.87
CA LEU A 117 14.47 6.80 3.47
C LEU A 117 15.39 5.73 4.09
N LYS A 118 16.60 6.09 4.51
CA LYS A 118 17.51 5.17 5.21
C LYS A 118 17.10 4.89 6.66
N LYS A 119 16.12 5.63 7.21
CA LYS A 119 15.67 5.40 8.59
C LYS A 119 14.71 4.21 8.67
N PRO A 120 14.92 3.26 9.61
CA PRO A 120 14.02 2.12 9.78
C PRO A 120 12.61 2.51 10.25
N ARG A 121 12.48 3.68 10.90
CA ARG A 121 11.21 4.32 11.22
C ARG A 121 11.29 5.79 10.83
N ILE A 122 10.39 6.22 9.95
CA ILE A 122 10.37 7.58 9.43
C ILE A 122 9.57 8.46 10.40
N ARG A 123 10.28 9.15 11.29
CA ARG A 123 9.77 10.29 12.07
C ARG A 123 10.78 11.40 11.96
N PHE A 124 10.44 12.43 11.20
CA PHE A 124 11.38 13.48 10.80
C PHE A 124 10.69 14.84 10.76
N MET A 125 11.45 15.91 11.03
CA MET A 125 10.99 17.29 10.94
C MET A 125 11.80 18.02 9.88
N ILE A 126 11.14 18.52 8.84
CA ILE A 126 11.78 19.26 7.75
C ILE A 126 11.70 20.76 8.08
N ALA A 127 12.80 21.35 8.54
CA ALA A 127 12.83 22.69 9.13
C ALA A 127 13.60 23.76 8.32
N ASP A 128 13.94 23.49 7.05
CA ASP A 128 14.52 24.47 6.12
C ASP A 128 13.67 25.74 5.92
N ASP A 129 14.24 26.72 5.23
CA ASP A 129 13.60 28.00 4.97
C ASP A 129 12.30 27.91 4.14
N PRO A 130 11.37 28.88 4.32
CA PRO A 130 10.23 29.03 3.42
C PRO A 130 10.69 29.11 1.96
N GLY A 131 10.07 28.32 1.09
CA GLY A 131 10.45 28.24 -0.33
C GLY A 131 11.49 27.17 -0.68
N ALA A 132 12.07 26.47 0.30
CA ALA A 132 13.00 25.35 0.07
C ALA A 132 12.38 24.11 -0.62
N GLY A 133 11.08 24.15 -0.96
CA GLY A 133 10.38 23.07 -1.66
C GLY A 133 10.04 21.87 -0.77
N LYS A 134 9.64 22.11 0.48
CA LYS A 134 9.18 21.06 1.42
C LYS A 134 8.06 20.19 0.85
N THR A 135 7.13 20.78 0.11
CA THR A 135 6.06 20.05 -0.57
C THR A 135 6.60 19.10 -1.63
N ILE A 136 7.67 19.48 -2.34
CA ILE A 136 8.35 18.60 -3.31
C ILE A 136 9.01 17.42 -2.58
N MET A 137 9.72 17.69 -1.49
CA MET A 137 10.33 16.63 -0.67
C MET A 137 9.28 15.67 -0.09
N ALA A 138 8.16 16.21 0.41
CA ALA A 138 7.06 15.41 0.90
C ALA A 138 6.40 14.57 -0.21
N GLY A 139 6.20 15.14 -1.39
CA GLY A 139 5.66 14.43 -2.56
C GLY A 139 6.58 13.30 -3.05
N LEU A 140 7.90 13.56 -3.10
CA LEU A 140 8.91 12.54 -3.40
C LEU A 140 8.82 11.38 -2.40
N LEU A 141 8.80 11.72 -1.10
CA LEU A 141 8.71 10.72 -0.04
C LEU A 141 7.41 9.90 -0.12
N ILE A 142 6.26 10.56 -0.31
CA ILE A 142 4.96 9.89 -0.48
C ILE A 142 5.03 8.90 -1.65
N LYS A 143 5.46 9.38 -2.82
CA LYS A 143 5.44 8.57 -4.05
C LYS A 143 6.41 7.42 -3.97
N GLU A 144 7.61 7.63 -3.41
CA GLU A 144 8.60 6.58 -3.23
C GLU A 144 8.10 5.48 -2.29
N LEU A 145 7.55 5.86 -1.13
CA LEU A 145 7.00 4.89 -0.18
C LEU A 145 5.79 4.14 -0.74
N LYS A 146 4.94 4.79 -1.54
CA LYS A 146 3.80 4.15 -2.21
C LYS A 146 4.24 3.17 -3.29
N ILE A 147 5.21 3.54 -4.14
CA ILE A 147 5.76 2.66 -5.18
C ILE A 147 6.38 1.41 -4.55
N ARG A 148 7.04 1.56 -3.39
CA ARG A 148 7.57 0.46 -2.59
C ARG A 148 6.51 -0.32 -1.80
N SER A 149 5.24 0.03 -1.92
CA SER A 149 4.12 -0.57 -1.18
C SER A 149 4.26 -0.51 0.35
N LEU A 150 5.00 0.49 0.86
CA LEU A 150 5.23 0.69 2.30
C LEU A 150 4.14 1.54 2.96
N VAL A 151 3.49 2.41 2.18
CA VAL A 151 2.38 3.24 2.66
C VAL A 151 1.23 3.18 1.66
N LYS A 152 0.02 3.18 2.19
CA LYS A 152 -1.23 3.25 1.42
C LYS A 152 -2.14 4.34 1.96
N ARG A 153 -2.23 4.45 3.30
CA ARG A 153 -3.13 5.33 4.02
C ARG A 153 -2.37 6.54 4.55
N ILE A 154 -2.60 7.71 3.96
CA ILE A 154 -1.84 8.93 4.20
C ILE A 154 -2.78 10.05 4.64
N LEU A 155 -2.44 10.70 5.75
CA LEU A 155 -3.13 11.89 6.24
C LEU A 155 -2.21 13.12 6.16
N ILE A 156 -2.64 14.16 5.45
CA ILE A 156 -1.99 15.47 5.46
C ILE A 156 -2.82 16.43 6.31
N VAL A 157 -2.20 17.03 7.31
CA VAL A 157 -2.78 18.08 8.16
C VAL A 157 -2.05 19.37 7.86
N ALA A 158 -2.74 20.32 7.23
CA ALA A 158 -2.17 21.60 6.83
C ALA A 158 -3.01 22.77 7.33
N PRO A 159 -2.50 24.02 7.36
CA PRO A 159 -3.34 25.21 7.49
C PRO A 159 -4.44 25.24 6.42
N GLY A 160 -5.61 25.78 6.75
CA GLY A 160 -6.77 25.77 5.86
C GLY A 160 -6.49 26.37 4.47
N HIS A 161 -5.68 27.43 4.40
CA HIS A 161 -5.30 28.12 3.17
C HIS A 161 -4.28 27.37 2.30
N LEU A 162 -3.56 26.39 2.86
CA LEU A 162 -2.55 25.61 2.11
C LEU A 162 -3.11 24.29 1.55
N LYS A 163 -4.30 23.85 1.99
CA LYS A 163 -4.87 22.56 1.54
C LYS A 163 -5.00 22.45 0.02
N ASP A 164 -5.50 23.50 -0.63
CA ASP A 164 -5.70 23.50 -2.07
C ASP A 164 -4.37 23.56 -2.84
N GLN A 165 -3.36 24.22 -2.27
CA GLN A 165 -2.01 24.22 -2.81
C GLN A 165 -1.41 22.81 -2.74
N TRP A 166 -1.43 22.18 -1.56
CA TRP A 166 -0.97 20.80 -1.38
C TRP A 166 -1.66 19.84 -2.34
N ARG A 167 -2.99 19.88 -2.43
CA ARG A 167 -3.77 19.02 -3.33
C ARG A 167 -3.37 19.21 -4.78
N ARG A 168 -3.19 20.46 -5.22
CA ARG A 168 -2.80 20.79 -6.60
C ARG A 168 -1.38 20.32 -6.89
N GLU A 169 -0.42 20.66 -6.04
CA GLU A 169 0.98 20.27 -6.23
C GLU A 169 1.14 18.74 -6.24
N LEU A 170 0.51 18.02 -5.30
CA LEU A 170 0.58 16.57 -5.26
C LEU A 170 -0.08 15.91 -6.47
N LYS A 171 -1.23 16.43 -6.93
CA LYS A 171 -1.89 15.94 -8.14
C LYS A 171 -1.06 16.21 -9.40
N ASP A 172 -0.63 17.45 -9.59
CA ASP A 172 -0.03 17.89 -10.86
C ASP A 172 1.41 17.37 -11.01
N ARG A 173 2.16 17.32 -9.91
CA ARG A 173 3.58 16.96 -9.92
C ARG A 173 3.83 15.48 -9.64
N PHE A 174 3.00 14.87 -8.80
CA PHE A 174 3.22 13.49 -8.33
C PHE A 174 2.11 12.52 -8.77
N GLU A 175 1.01 13.02 -9.37
CA GLU A 175 -0.17 12.22 -9.73
C GLU A 175 -0.87 11.60 -8.50
N GLU A 176 -0.72 12.26 -7.36
CA GLU A 176 -1.24 11.83 -6.07
C GLU A 176 -2.53 12.60 -5.74
N ILE A 177 -3.66 11.87 -5.62
CA ILE A 177 -4.98 12.47 -5.43
C ILE A 177 -5.38 12.41 -3.96
N PHE A 178 -5.36 13.56 -3.31
CA PHE A 178 -5.81 13.72 -1.92
C PHE A 178 -7.23 14.27 -1.85
N ILE A 179 -8.10 13.61 -1.06
CA ILE A 179 -9.47 14.04 -0.82
C ILE A 179 -9.50 15.07 0.31
N PRO A 180 -9.99 16.30 0.05
CA PRO A 180 -10.12 17.30 1.09
C PRO A 180 -11.28 16.95 2.02
N VAL A 181 -10.96 16.63 3.27
CA VAL A 181 -11.97 16.32 4.30
C VAL A 181 -12.21 17.54 5.20
N GLY A 182 -13.48 17.91 5.29
CA GLY A 182 -14.01 18.95 6.17
C GLY A 182 -15.47 18.64 6.51
N ARG A 183 -16.13 19.52 7.25
CA ARG A 183 -17.51 19.31 7.74
C ARG A 183 -18.48 18.91 6.63
N GLN A 184 -18.52 19.66 5.54
CA GLN A 184 -19.42 19.39 4.41
C GLN A 184 -19.25 17.98 3.80
N TYR A 185 -18.02 17.45 3.79
CA TYR A 185 -17.75 16.11 3.24
C TYR A 185 -18.07 14.99 4.24
N ILE A 186 -17.97 15.26 5.55
CA ILE A 186 -18.45 14.31 6.56
C ILE A 186 -19.98 14.27 6.54
N ASP A 187 -20.63 15.44 6.48
CA ASP A 187 -22.10 15.54 6.50
C ASP A 187 -22.74 14.90 5.26
N SER A 188 -22.04 14.84 4.13
CA SER A 188 -22.53 14.16 2.91
C SER A 188 -22.44 12.63 2.98
N LEU A 189 -21.70 12.09 3.96
CA LEU A 189 -21.45 10.66 4.12
C LEU A 189 -22.17 10.18 5.39
N PHE A 190 -23.47 9.90 5.25
CA PHE A 190 -24.34 9.44 6.34
C PHE A 190 -23.77 8.22 7.09
N GLY A 191 -23.14 8.45 8.24
CA GLY A 191 -22.74 7.41 9.20
C GLY A 191 -21.46 6.62 8.86
N GLN A 192 -20.73 6.96 7.80
CA GLN A 192 -19.45 6.29 7.49
C GLN A 192 -18.27 7.06 8.09
N ASN A 193 -17.31 6.34 8.69
CA ASN A 193 -16.06 6.97 9.10
C ASN A 193 -15.24 7.32 7.84
N VAL A 194 -15.32 8.59 7.44
CA VAL A 194 -14.60 9.15 6.30
C VAL A 194 -13.09 8.88 6.36
N TRP A 195 -12.53 8.92 7.57
CA TRP A 195 -11.11 8.69 7.81
C TRP A 195 -10.70 7.26 7.49
N MET A 196 -11.60 6.29 7.59
CA MET A 196 -11.36 4.88 7.24
C MET A 196 -11.63 4.58 5.76
N ARG A 197 -12.57 5.30 5.14
CA ARG A 197 -13.00 5.08 3.76
C ARG A 197 -11.92 5.45 2.74
N GLU A 198 -11.32 6.63 2.89
CA GLU A 198 -10.38 7.15 1.91
C GLU A 198 -8.94 6.82 2.29
N ASN A 199 -8.10 6.52 1.29
CA ASN A 199 -6.69 6.19 1.51
C ASN A 199 -5.79 7.44 1.56
N GLN A 200 -6.17 8.53 0.90
CA GLN A 200 -5.36 9.75 0.82
C GLN A 200 -6.20 10.95 1.19
N ILE A 201 -5.97 11.47 2.39
CA ILE A 201 -6.81 12.50 2.99
C ILE A 201 -5.99 13.74 3.28
N ILE A 202 -6.54 14.91 2.94
CA ILE A 202 -6.00 16.20 3.39
C ILE A 202 -7.06 16.95 4.20
N THR A 203 -6.70 17.41 5.39
CA THR A 203 -7.60 18.16 6.26
C THR A 203 -6.92 19.37 6.87
N SER A 204 -7.71 20.29 7.42
CA SER A 204 -7.15 21.46 8.08
C SER A 204 -6.86 21.17 9.54
N ILE A 205 -5.76 21.71 10.05
CA ILE A 205 -5.43 21.65 11.47
C ILE A 205 -6.58 22.15 12.37
N ASP A 206 -7.26 23.23 11.97
CA ASP A 206 -8.35 23.79 12.76
C ASP A 206 -9.60 22.93 12.76
N PHE A 207 -9.80 22.09 11.74
CA PHE A 207 -10.89 21.11 11.69
C PHE A 207 -10.52 19.84 12.44
N ALA A 208 -9.31 19.30 12.22
CA ALA A 208 -8.83 18.07 12.85
C ALA A 208 -8.77 18.17 14.38
N LYS A 209 -8.46 19.35 14.93
CA LYS A 209 -8.33 19.56 16.39
C LYS A 209 -9.66 19.63 17.14
N ARG A 210 -10.79 19.65 16.46
CA ARG A 210 -12.10 19.80 17.10
C ARG A 210 -12.44 18.57 17.91
N GLU A 211 -13.10 18.74 19.06
CA GLU A 211 -13.44 17.65 19.97
C GLU A 211 -14.37 16.61 19.34
N ASP A 212 -15.24 17.03 18.41
CA ASP A 212 -16.13 16.15 17.66
C ASP A 212 -15.43 15.37 16.54
N VAL A 213 -14.23 15.79 16.13
CA VAL A 213 -13.51 15.24 14.97
C VAL A 213 -12.32 14.39 15.40
N LEU A 214 -11.53 14.87 16.36
CA LEU A 214 -10.27 14.23 16.77
C LEU A 214 -10.43 12.74 17.16
N PRO A 215 -11.46 12.32 17.91
CA PRO A 215 -11.66 10.91 18.22
C PRO A 215 -11.86 10.03 16.99
N SER A 216 -12.54 10.55 15.96
CA SER A 216 -12.79 9.81 14.72
C SER A 216 -11.52 9.63 13.86
N ILE A 217 -10.61 10.60 13.89
CA ILE A 217 -9.27 10.51 13.28
C ILE A 217 -8.42 9.51 14.06
N ALA A 218 -8.41 9.60 15.39
CA ALA A 218 -7.62 8.74 16.26
C ALA A 218 -8.04 7.26 16.17
N ALA A 219 -9.32 6.99 15.88
CA ALA A 219 -9.81 5.65 15.62
C ALA A 219 -9.36 5.07 14.26
N ALA A 220 -8.90 5.91 13.33
CA ALA A 220 -8.43 5.48 12.01
C ALA A 220 -6.92 5.21 12.01
N HIS A 221 -6.50 4.17 11.29
CA HIS A 221 -5.09 3.88 11.08
C HIS A 221 -4.57 4.58 9.82
N PHE A 222 -3.42 5.25 9.94
CA PHE A 222 -2.67 5.83 8.83
C PHE A 222 -1.23 5.31 8.89
N ASP A 223 -0.71 4.93 7.73
CA ASP A 223 0.67 4.49 7.57
C ASP A 223 1.63 5.68 7.62
N MET A 224 1.14 6.86 7.21
CA MET A 224 1.91 8.10 7.17
C MET A 224 1.03 9.30 7.53
N ILE A 225 1.55 10.17 8.39
CA ILE A 225 0.94 11.45 8.74
C ILE A 225 1.94 12.56 8.44
N ILE A 226 1.53 13.55 7.66
CA ILE A 226 2.31 14.75 7.36
C ILE A 226 1.61 15.93 8.00
N VAL A 227 2.37 16.70 8.78
CA VAL A 227 1.88 17.92 9.41
C VAL A 227 2.65 19.09 8.85
N ASP A 228 1.94 19.98 8.15
CA ASP A 228 2.50 21.22 7.66
C ASP A 228 2.33 22.34 8.69
N GLU A 229 3.30 23.24 8.73
CA GLU A 229 3.38 24.34 9.69
C GLU A 229 3.18 23.90 11.15
N ALA A 230 3.85 22.79 11.51
CA ALA A 230 3.76 22.18 12.84
C ALA A 230 4.10 23.15 13.98
N HIS A 231 4.82 24.25 13.72
CA HIS A 231 5.06 25.30 14.71
C HIS A 231 3.75 25.93 15.24
N LYS A 232 2.66 25.89 14.46
CA LYS A 232 1.31 26.33 14.87
C LYS A 232 0.67 25.36 15.87
N MET A 233 1.26 24.19 16.09
CA MET A 233 0.86 23.16 17.07
C MET A 233 1.54 23.30 18.43
N SER A 234 2.24 24.40 18.70
CA SER A 234 2.92 24.61 19.99
C SER A 234 1.93 24.77 21.17
N ALA A 235 2.29 24.16 22.30
CA ALA A 235 1.71 24.44 23.62
C ALA A 235 2.43 25.66 24.22
N TYR A 236 1.67 26.66 24.67
CA TYR A 236 2.25 27.76 25.45
C TYR A 236 2.54 27.25 26.86
N ARG A 237 3.80 27.32 27.30
CA ARG A 237 4.21 27.03 28.68
C ARG A 237 4.44 28.38 29.37
N TYR A 238 3.53 28.78 30.27
CA TYR A 238 3.68 29.99 31.08
C TYR A 238 3.90 29.56 32.54
N GLY A 239 5.15 29.60 33.00
CA GLY A 239 5.55 29.14 34.34
C GLY A 239 5.53 27.62 34.53
N GLU A 240 5.28 27.14 35.76
CA GLU A 240 5.19 25.70 36.10
C GLU A 240 3.89 25.01 35.63
N LYS A 241 2.93 25.76 35.08
CA LYS A 241 1.71 25.18 34.49
C LYS A 241 1.86 24.97 32.99
N ILE A 242 1.62 23.74 32.56
CA ILE A 242 1.62 23.35 31.15
C ILE A 242 0.19 23.47 30.62
N ASP A 243 -0.15 24.60 30.00
CA ASP A 243 -1.39 24.73 29.22
C ASP A 243 -1.18 24.21 27.81
N LYS A 244 -1.47 22.92 27.63
CA LYS A 244 -1.40 22.26 26.32
C LYS A 244 -2.53 22.79 25.43
N THR A 245 -2.18 23.53 24.38
CA THR A 245 -3.13 23.94 23.35
C THR A 245 -3.74 22.69 22.69
N SER A 246 -4.98 22.78 22.22
CA SER A 246 -5.63 21.66 21.52
C SER A 246 -4.86 21.21 20.28
N ARG A 247 -4.02 22.08 19.71
CA ARG A 247 -3.15 21.76 18.58
C ARG A 247 -1.91 20.94 18.98
N TYR A 248 -1.42 21.07 20.21
CA TYR A 248 -0.32 20.25 20.73
C TYR A 248 -0.74 18.81 21.02
N LYS A 249 -2.01 18.59 21.35
CA LYS A 249 -2.57 17.24 21.60
C LYS A 249 -2.80 16.39 20.34
N LEU A 250 -2.55 16.95 19.15
CA LEU A 250 -2.75 16.30 17.84
C LEU A 250 -1.55 15.45 17.37
N VAL A 251 -0.38 15.61 18.01
CA VAL A 251 0.90 14.96 17.63
C VAL A 251 1.23 13.81 18.57
#